data_AF-E9GCV1-F1
#
_entry.id   AF-E9GCV1-F1
#
_cell.length_a   1.000
_cell.length_b   1.000
_cell.length_c   1.000
_cell.angle_alpha   90.00
_cell.angle_beta   90.00
_cell.angle_gamma   90.00
#
_symmetry.space_group_name_H-M   'P 1'
#
loop_
_entity.id
_entity.type
_entity.pdbx_description
1 polymer ?
#
loop_
_entity_poly.entity_id
_entity_poly.type
_entity_poly.pdbx_seq_one_letter_code
_entity_poly.pdbx_strand_id
1 'polypeptide(L)'
;VSLFQRFKQMYKDYWYILIPVHVATSAVWTCGFYFAVKNGLDVVALLENIGVGEKIINPLRNSSVGYYALTYALYKVASPARYAVTIGGTTLSINYLTRWGYIKPASKEKMQVFYQKHKDEFSKQ
;
A
#
# COMPACT_ATOMS: atom_id res chain seq x y z
N VAL A 1 6.71 6.04 13.01
CA VAL A 1 5.83 6.68 11.99
C VAL A 1 4.99 5.59 11.33
N SER A 2 3.66 5.64 11.41
CA SER A 2 2.80 4.60 10.83
C SER A 2 2.77 4.66 9.30
N LEU A 3 2.45 3.54 8.63
CA LEU A 3 2.27 3.49 7.16
C LEU A 3 1.26 4.54 6.70
N PHE A 4 0.19 4.73 7.46
CA PHE A 4 -0.84 5.73 7.17
C PHE A 4 -0.32 7.17 7.27
N GLN A 5 0.51 7.47 8.27
CA GLN A 5 1.17 8.78 8.38
C GLN A 5 2.10 9.04 7.20
N ARG A 6 2.89 8.04 6.78
CA ARG A 6 3.76 8.13 5.59
C ARG A 6 2.95 8.35 4.32
N PHE A 7 1.87 7.58 4.12
CA PHE A 7 0.97 7.75 2.99
C PHE A 7 0.37 9.15 2.95
N LYS A 8 -0.14 9.66 4.09
CA LYS A 8 -0.70 11.01 4.20
C LYS A 8 0.33 12.09 3.90
N GLN A 9 1.58 11.91 4.33
CA GLN A 9 2.67 12.84 4.05
C GLN A 9 3.01 12.85 2.55
N MET A 10 3.19 11.68 1.94
CA MET A 10 3.46 11.56 0.51
C MET A 10 2.30 12.04 -0.34
N TYR A 11 1.06 11.85 0.12
CA TYR A 11 -0.11 12.41 -0.54
C TYR A 11 -0.02 13.94 -0.58
N LYS A 12 0.37 14.61 0.52
CA LYS A 12 0.51 16.08 0.49
C LYS A 12 1.63 16.57 -0.44
N ASP A 13 2.79 15.90 -0.40
CA ASP A 13 4.00 16.41 -1.07
C ASP A 13 4.13 15.93 -2.53
N TYR A 14 3.55 14.77 -2.87
CA TYR A 14 3.73 14.07 -4.15
C TYR A 14 2.43 13.43 -4.68
N TRP A 15 1.26 14.03 -4.41
CA TRP A 15 -0.04 13.47 -4.84
C TRP A 15 -0.06 13.08 -6.33
N TYR A 16 0.57 13.88 -7.20
CA TYR A 16 0.60 13.68 -8.65
C TYR A 16 1.40 12.44 -9.09
N ILE A 17 2.31 11.92 -8.25
CA ILE A 17 3.02 10.65 -8.47
C ILE A 17 2.29 9.53 -7.74
N LEU A 18 1.88 9.79 -6.50
CA LEU A 18 1.28 8.81 -5.61
C LEU A 18 -0.06 8.30 -6.14
N ILE A 19 -0.94 9.17 -6.66
CA ILE A 19 -2.26 8.75 -7.16
C ILE A 19 -2.12 7.79 -8.35
N PRO A 20 -1.36 8.10 -9.42
CA PRO A 20 -1.15 7.15 -10.52
C PRO A 20 -0.56 5.82 -10.07
N VAL A 21 0.47 5.85 -9.19
CA VAL A 21 1.08 4.62 -8.65
C VAL A 21 0.07 3.82 -7.83
N HIS A 22 -0.74 4.47 -7.00
CA HIS A 22 -1.77 3.82 -6.19
C HIS A 22 -2.85 3.17 -7.06
N VAL A 23 -3.30 3.85 -8.12
CA VAL A 23 -4.29 3.31 -9.06
C VAL A 23 -3.72 2.12 -9.81
N ALA A 24 -2.51 2.24 -10.37
CA ALA A 24 -1.85 1.17 -11.10
C ALA A 24 -1.63 -0.07 -10.22
N THR A 25 -1.08 0.11 -9.02
CA THR A 25 -0.89 -0.99 -8.07
C THR A 25 -2.21 -1.61 -7.65
N SER A 26 -3.25 -0.82 -7.39
CA SER A 26 -4.57 -1.35 -7.04
C SER A 26 -5.17 -2.19 -8.17
N ALA A 27 -5.04 -1.74 -9.42
CA ALA A 27 -5.47 -2.51 -10.60
C ALA A 27 -4.72 -3.84 -10.69
N VAL A 28 -3.40 -3.84 -10.47
CA VAL A 28 -2.59 -5.08 -10.45
C VAL A 28 -3.09 -6.06 -9.39
N TRP A 29 -3.37 -5.59 -8.16
CA TRP A 29 -3.91 -6.44 -7.10
C TRP A 29 -5.29 -7.01 -7.45
N THR A 30 -6.20 -6.17 -7.95
CA THR A 30 -7.55 -6.59 -8.33
C THR A 30 -7.52 -7.58 -9.49
N CYS A 31 -6.74 -7.32 -10.54
CA CYS A 31 -6.59 -8.22 -11.68
C CYS A 31 -5.93 -9.55 -11.26
N GLY A 32 -4.86 -9.48 -10.46
CA GLY A 32 -4.15 -10.67 -9.98
C GLY A 32 -5.05 -11.58 -9.14
N PHE A 33 -5.79 -11.01 -8.18
CA PHE A 33 -6.73 -11.77 -7.38
C PHE A 33 -7.91 -12.30 -8.18
N TYR A 34 -8.48 -11.51 -9.08
CA TYR A 34 -9.58 -11.96 -9.93
C TYR A 34 -9.16 -13.15 -10.79
N PHE A 35 -7.97 -13.08 -11.40
CA PHE A 35 -7.44 -14.18 -12.17
C PHE A 35 -7.20 -15.40 -11.28
N ALA A 36 -6.56 -15.24 -10.12
CA ALA A 36 -6.32 -16.35 -9.21
C ALA A 36 -7.62 -17.04 -8.76
N VAL A 37 -8.62 -16.26 -8.37
CA VAL A 37 -9.96 -16.75 -8.00
C VAL A 37 -10.63 -17.48 -9.17
N LYS A 38 -10.53 -16.94 -10.38
CA LYS A 38 -11.08 -17.58 -11.59
C LYS A 38 -10.38 -18.90 -11.93
N ASN A 39 -9.10 -19.04 -11.59
CA ASN A 39 -8.33 -20.27 -11.76
C ASN A 39 -8.53 -21.29 -10.61
N GLY A 40 -9.48 -21.05 -9.70
CA GLY A 40 -9.83 -21.99 -8.63
C GLY A 40 -8.98 -21.85 -7.36
N LEU A 41 -8.35 -20.69 -7.14
CA LEU A 41 -7.69 -20.40 -5.87
C LEU A 41 -8.70 -20.44 -4.71
N ASP A 42 -8.42 -21.29 -3.71
CA ASP A 42 -9.25 -21.41 -2.52
C ASP A 42 -9.00 -20.21 -1.58
N VAL A 43 -9.86 -19.20 -1.73
CA VAL A 43 -9.83 -17.99 -0.91
C VAL A 43 -10.12 -18.30 0.56
N VAL A 44 -10.98 -19.27 0.83
CA VAL A 44 -11.39 -19.61 2.21
C VAL A 44 -10.19 -20.19 2.96
N ALA A 45 -9.47 -21.14 2.37
CA ALA A 45 -8.26 -21.71 2.95
C ALA A 45 -7.16 -20.64 3.17
N LEU A 46 -7.02 -19.69 2.24
CA LEU A 46 -6.07 -18.58 2.41
C LEU A 46 -6.43 -17.66 3.57
N LEU A 47 -7.71 -17.30 3.71
CA LEU A 47 -8.18 -16.46 4.81
C LEU A 47 -7.98 -17.15 6.17
N GLU A 48 -8.23 -18.47 6.25
CA GLU A 48 -7.96 -19.29 7.43
C GLU A 48 -6.47 -19.28 7.80
N ASN A 49 -5.59 -19.47 6.82
CA ASN A 49 -4.15 -19.48 7.05
C ASN A 49 -3.62 -18.11 7.56
N ILE A 50 -4.24 -17.01 7.15
CA ILE A 50 -3.88 -15.65 7.61
C ILE A 50 -4.52 -15.33 8.98
N GLY A 51 -5.27 -16.26 9.57
CA GLY A 51 -5.91 -16.10 10.88
C GLY A 51 -7.14 -15.20 10.86
N VAL A 52 -7.80 -15.06 9.70
CA VAL A 52 -9.09 -14.36 9.61
C VAL A 52 -10.12 -15.14 10.41
N GLY A 53 -10.90 -14.46 11.26
CA GLY A 53 -11.84 -15.14 12.16
C GLY A 53 -12.99 -15.82 11.42
N GLU A 54 -13.46 -16.96 11.95
CA GLU A 54 -14.55 -17.76 11.37
C GLU A 54 -15.85 -16.98 11.11
N LYS A 55 -16.10 -15.90 11.85
CA LYS A 55 -17.27 -15.03 11.62
C LYS A 55 -17.31 -14.43 10.21
N ILE A 56 -16.16 -14.25 9.57
CA ILE A 56 -16.03 -13.73 8.20
C ILE A 56 -15.97 -14.88 7.19
N ILE A 57 -15.37 -16.01 7.57
CA ILE A 57 -15.19 -17.18 6.71
C ILE A 57 -16.48 -18.00 6.55
N ASN A 58 -17.25 -18.20 7.62
CA ASN A 58 -18.48 -19.02 7.60
C ASN A 58 -19.51 -18.52 6.57
N PRO A 59 -19.78 -17.21 6.42
CA PRO A 59 -20.60 -16.71 5.33
C PRO A 59 -20.02 -17.03 3.95
N LEU A 60 -18.69 -16.95 3.79
CA LEU A 60 -18.01 -17.19 2.51
C LEU A 60 -18.01 -18.68 2.11
N ARG A 61 -17.98 -19.59 3.09
CA ARG A 61 -17.97 -21.05 2.87
C ARG A 61 -19.35 -21.60 2.53
N ASN A 62 -20.41 -21.02 3.12
CA ASN A 62 -21.78 -21.55 3.02
C ASN A 62 -22.65 -20.87 1.95
N SER A 63 -22.15 -19.81 1.29
CA SER A 63 -22.87 -19.14 0.21
C SER A 63 -22.22 -19.42 -1.15
N SER A 64 -23.01 -19.40 -2.22
CA SER A 64 -22.49 -19.38 -3.60
C SER A 64 -21.86 -18.02 -3.85
N VAL A 65 -20.66 -17.81 -3.33
CA VAL A 65 -19.95 -16.54 -3.43
C VAL A 65 -19.42 -16.39 -4.85
N GLY A 66 -19.93 -15.41 -5.58
CA GLY A 66 -19.42 -15.08 -6.91
C GLY A 66 -17.95 -14.66 -6.86
N TYR A 67 -17.22 -14.91 -7.95
CA TYR A 67 -15.79 -14.60 -8.08
C TYR A 67 -15.42 -13.16 -7.67
N TYR A 68 -16.32 -12.20 -7.90
CA TYR A 68 -16.14 -10.80 -7.49
C TYR A 68 -16.06 -10.61 -5.97
N ALA A 69 -16.89 -11.32 -5.21
CA ALA A 69 -16.92 -11.19 -3.76
C ALA A 69 -15.68 -11.86 -3.10
N LEU A 70 -15.25 -13.01 -3.62
CA LEU A 70 -13.99 -13.66 -3.23
C LEU A 70 -12.77 -12.77 -3.53
N THR A 71 -12.74 -12.17 -4.72
CA THR A 71 -11.70 -11.21 -5.12
C THR A 71 -11.65 -10.01 -4.17
N TYR A 72 -12.81 -9.46 -3.82
CA TYR A 72 -12.90 -8.32 -2.91
C TYR A 72 -12.45 -8.66 -1.48
N ALA A 73 -12.77 -9.88 -1.00
CA ALA A 73 -12.31 -10.36 0.30
C ALA A 73 -10.76 -10.42 0.36
N LEU A 74 -10.12 -11.01 -0.66
CA LEU A 74 -8.66 -11.02 -0.77
C LEU A 74 -8.07 -9.61 -0.83
N TYR A 75 -8.68 -8.73 -1.64
CA TYR A 75 -8.24 -7.34 -1.76
C TYR A 75 -8.28 -6.59 -0.42
N LYS A 76 -9.32 -6.82 0.39
CA LYS A 76 -9.43 -6.26 1.74
C LYS A 76 -8.32 -6.74 2.65
N VAL A 77 -8.01 -8.03 2.65
CA VAL A 77 -6.92 -8.59 3.48
C VAL A 77 -5.55 -8.10 3.02
N ALA A 78 -5.34 -7.98 1.70
CA ALA A 78 -4.10 -7.47 1.12
C ALA A 78 -3.93 -5.94 1.24
N SER A 79 -4.91 -5.22 1.81
CA SER A 79 -4.87 -3.76 1.89
C SER A 79 -3.60 -3.20 2.55
N PRO A 80 -3.11 -3.72 3.69
CA PRO A 80 -1.86 -3.25 4.30
C PRO A 80 -0.65 -3.41 3.36
N ALA A 81 -0.56 -4.55 2.66
CA ALA A 81 0.49 -4.82 1.69
C ALA A 81 0.39 -3.86 0.49
N ARG A 82 -0.83 -3.60 -0.03
CA ARG A 82 -1.07 -2.64 -1.11
C ARG A 82 -0.60 -1.24 -0.75
N TYR A 83 -0.89 -0.75 0.46
CA TYR A 83 -0.41 0.55 0.93
C TYR A 83 1.12 0.57 1.06
N ALA A 84 1.74 -0.51 1.57
CA ALA A 84 3.19 -0.61 1.65
C ALA A 84 3.85 -0.57 0.25
N VAL A 85 3.32 -1.34 -0.71
CA VAL A 85 3.80 -1.34 -2.10
C VAL A 85 3.60 0.02 -2.77
N THR A 86 2.48 0.70 -2.51
CA THR A 86 2.25 2.05 -3.05
C THR A 86 3.29 3.04 -2.50
N ILE A 87 3.54 3.03 -1.18
CA ILE A 87 4.54 3.90 -0.55
C ILE A 87 5.93 3.61 -1.12
N GLY A 88 6.33 2.34 -1.16
CA GLY A 88 7.62 1.93 -1.71
C GLY A 88 7.77 2.29 -3.19
N GLY A 89 6.78 1.97 -4.01
CA GLY A 89 6.75 2.30 -5.43
C GLY A 89 6.79 3.81 -5.69
N THR A 90 6.08 4.59 -4.87
CA THR A 90 6.13 6.06 -4.96
C THR A 90 7.50 6.59 -4.55
N THR A 91 8.13 6.05 -3.50
CA THR A 91 9.50 6.41 -3.11
C THR A 91 10.52 6.10 -4.22
N LEU A 92 10.42 4.92 -4.84
CA LEU A 92 11.27 4.54 -5.97
C LEU A 92 11.04 5.46 -7.17
N SER A 93 9.78 5.78 -7.48
CA SER A 93 9.41 6.69 -8.57
C SER A 93 9.99 8.09 -8.33
N ILE A 94 9.88 8.62 -7.11
CA ILE A 94 10.48 9.91 -6.73
C ILE A 94 12.00 9.87 -6.90
N ASN A 95 12.66 8.82 -6.40
CA ASN A 95 14.11 8.69 -6.52
C ASN A 95 14.57 8.63 -7.98
N TYR A 96 13.83 7.91 -8.82
CA TYR A 96 14.12 7.77 -10.24
C TYR A 96 13.92 9.11 -10.99
N LEU A 97 12.79 9.76 -10.77
CA LEU A 97 12.45 11.04 -11.41
C LEU A 97 13.35 12.19 -10.92
N THR A 98 13.80 12.14 -9.66
CA THR A 98 14.78 13.09 -9.12
C THR A 98 16.15 12.90 -9.77
N ARG A 99 16.60 11.64 -9.96
CA ARG A 99 17.86 11.34 -10.65
C ARG A 99 17.88 11.82 -12.09
N TRP A 100 16.73 11.81 -12.76
CA TRP A 100 16.58 12.28 -14.14
C TRP A 100 16.33 13.80 -14.24
N GLY A 101 16.27 14.53 -13.12
CA GLY A 101 16.10 15.98 -13.11
C GLY A 101 14.68 16.48 -13.41
N TYR A 102 13.71 15.58 -13.59
CA TYR A 102 12.31 15.95 -13.86
C TYR A 102 11.58 16.48 -12.62
N ILE A 103 12.04 16.13 -11.41
CA ILE A 103 11.35 16.48 -10.16
C ILE A 103 12.37 16.99 -9.14
N LYS A 104 12.11 18.15 -8.54
CA LYS A 104 12.87 18.62 -7.37
C LYS A 104 12.41 17.79 -6.16
N PRO A 105 13.35 17.20 -5.38
CA PRO A 105 12.96 16.47 -4.18
C PRO A 105 12.25 17.47 -3.26
N ALA A 106 11.00 17.20 -2.88
CA ALA A 106 10.12 18.06 -2.07
C ALA A 106 10.64 18.26 -0.62
N SER A 107 11.91 18.00 -0.36
CA SER A 107 12.48 17.86 0.97
C SER A 107 13.98 18.19 1.04
N LYS A 108 14.50 19.17 0.29
CA LYS A 108 15.75 19.79 0.76
C LYS A 108 15.50 20.51 2.10
N GLU A 109 14.42 21.30 2.18
CA GLU A 109 14.01 21.96 3.42
C GLU A 109 13.56 20.98 4.51
N LYS A 110 12.67 20.03 4.22
CA LYS A 110 12.14 19.12 5.27
C LYS A 110 13.19 18.13 5.80
N MET A 111 14.16 17.72 4.97
CA MET A 111 15.25 16.83 5.40
C MET A 111 16.29 17.62 6.21
N GLN A 112 16.54 18.88 5.85
CA GLN A 112 17.34 19.79 6.67
C GLN A 112 16.63 20.08 8.01
N VAL A 113 15.33 20.35 8.02
CA VAL A 113 14.56 20.57 9.27
C VAL A 113 14.55 19.34 10.16
N PHE A 114 14.39 18.14 9.60
CA PHE A 114 14.48 16.88 10.37
C PHE A 114 15.89 16.64 10.93
N TYR A 115 16.92 16.85 10.11
CA TYR A 115 18.32 16.74 10.53
C TYR A 115 18.66 17.75 11.63
N GLN A 116 18.21 19.00 11.47
CA GLN A 116 18.47 20.06 12.43
C GLN A 116 17.73 19.84 13.75
N LYS A 117 16.47 19.42 13.68
CA LYS A 117 15.66 19.11 14.86
C LYS A 117 16.30 18.02 15.72
N HIS A 118 16.83 16.95 15.10
CA HIS A 118 17.49 15.89 15.84
C HIS A 118 18.91 16.28 16.28
N LYS A 119 19.63 17.08 15.50
CA LYS A 119 20.93 17.63 15.91
C LYS A 119 20.81 18.49 17.18
N ASP A 120 19.76 19.30 17.29
CA ASP A 120 19.51 20.15 18.45
C ASP A 120 19.08 19.36 19.69
N GLU A 121 18.46 18.19 19.53
CA GLU A 121 18.17 17.25 20.62
C GLU A 121 19.46 16.59 21.14
N PHE A 122 20.37 16.20 20.25
CA PHE A 122 21.67 15.61 20.65
C PHE A 122 22.67 16.64 21.20
N SER A 123 22.55 17.93 20.85
CA SER A 123 23.46 18.97 21.36
C SER A 123 23.03 19.56 22.71
N LYS A 124 21.81 19.27 23.15
CA LYS A 124 21.26 19.73 24.44
C LYS A 124 21.38 18.68 25.55
N GLN A 125 21.94 17.52 25.23
CA GLN A 125 22.23 16.42 26.15
C GLN A 125 23.72 16.41 26.48
#